data_AF-A0A1V6ECS8-F1
#
_entry.id   AF-A0A1V6ECS8-F1
#
_cell.length_a   1.000
_cell.length_b   1.000
_cell.length_c   1.000
_cell.angle_alpha   90.00
_cell.angle_beta   90.00
_cell.angle_gamma   90.00
#
_symmetry.space_group_name_H-M   'P 1'
#
loop_
_entity.id
_entity.type
_entity.pdbx_description
1 polymer ?
#
loop_
_entity_poly.entity_id
_entity_poly.type
_entity_poly.pdbx_seq_one_letter_code
_entity_poly.pdbx_strand_id
1 'polypeptide(L)'
;MLPLTGEKRSFPADQYVFMATRMGTVKKTALDEFSNPRKAGIIAVDLDQGDFLIGAALTDGQHDVMLFSDGGKAVRFDENDVRPMGRNARGVRGMMLEEGQSVIAMLVAGDEQQSVLTATENGFGKRTSITEYTRHGRGTKGMIAIQQSERNGKVVAATLVHADDEIMLITDKGVLVRTRVAEIRELGRATQGVTLIGLDEGSRLSGLQRIVENDANPTETDSNPDEPADGTPGDASTT
;
A
#
# COMPACT_ATOMS: atom_id res chain seq x y z
N MET A 1 26.20 0.01 0.82
CA MET A 1 25.33 0.46 -0.29
C MET A 1 24.68 -0.79 -0.83
N LEU A 2 23.35 -0.92 -0.79
CA LEU A 2 22.72 -1.90 -1.67
C LEU A 2 23.07 -1.47 -3.11
N PRO A 3 23.66 -2.34 -3.93
CA PRO A 3 23.81 -2.02 -5.34
C PRO A 3 22.40 -1.86 -5.93
N LEU A 4 22.13 -0.69 -6.51
CA LEU A 4 20.96 -0.52 -7.37
C LEU A 4 21.15 -1.47 -8.58
N THR A 5 20.42 -2.58 -8.58
CA THR A 5 20.39 -3.57 -9.66
C THR A 5 19.26 -3.25 -10.63
N GLY A 6 19.47 -3.44 -11.94
CA GLY A 6 18.43 -3.30 -12.98
C GLY A 6 18.33 -1.91 -13.64
N GLU A 7 17.19 -1.64 -14.30
CA GLU A 7 16.90 -0.45 -15.12
C GLU A 7 16.95 0.88 -14.34
N LYS A 8 16.85 0.85 -13.01
CA LYS A 8 16.80 2.04 -12.12
C LYS A 8 18.16 2.71 -11.87
N ARG A 9 19.17 2.46 -12.71
CA ARG A 9 20.44 3.22 -12.72
C ARG A 9 20.32 4.57 -13.44
N SER A 10 19.31 4.76 -14.28
CA SER A 10 19.21 5.92 -15.17
C SER A 10 18.54 7.15 -14.56
N PHE A 11 17.90 7.03 -13.38
CA PHE A 11 17.14 8.10 -12.70
C PHE A 11 16.39 9.01 -13.69
N PRO A 12 15.43 8.46 -14.45
CA PRO A 12 14.83 9.18 -15.56
C PRO A 12 14.03 10.39 -15.07
N ALA A 13 14.10 11.49 -15.82
CA ALA A 13 13.52 12.78 -15.43
C ALA A 13 11.99 12.84 -15.53
N ASP A 14 11.37 11.89 -16.22
CA ASP A 14 9.92 11.71 -16.33
C ASP A 14 9.32 10.89 -15.17
N GLN A 15 10.16 10.39 -14.26
CA GLN A 15 9.71 9.77 -13.01
C GLN A 15 9.90 10.70 -11.82
N TYR A 16 9.08 10.48 -10.80
CA TYR A 16 9.05 11.31 -9.61
C TYR A 16 9.04 10.45 -8.35
N VAL A 17 9.60 10.99 -7.28
CA VAL A 17 9.35 10.55 -5.91
C VAL A 17 8.24 11.43 -5.35
N PHE A 18 7.06 10.84 -5.16
CA PHE A 18 5.95 11.46 -4.47
C PHE A 18 6.00 11.12 -2.98
N MET A 19 5.88 12.12 -2.14
CA MET A 19 6.01 12.03 -0.68
C MET A 19 4.80 12.63 0.01
N ALA A 20 4.45 12.08 1.17
CA ALA A 20 3.43 12.62 2.04
C ALA A 20 3.89 12.63 3.51
N THR A 21 3.45 13.63 4.25
CA THR A 21 3.77 13.81 5.66
C THR A 21 2.55 13.61 6.55
N ARG A 22 2.80 13.39 7.84
CA ARG A 22 1.80 13.18 8.88
C ARG A 22 0.81 14.35 8.98
N MET A 23 1.29 15.58 8.78
CA MET A 23 0.46 16.79 8.82
C MET A 23 -0.27 17.09 7.50
N GLY A 24 -0.26 16.18 6.53
CA GLY A 24 -1.00 16.33 5.27
C GLY A 24 -0.30 17.18 4.21
N THR A 25 1.00 17.42 4.37
CA THR A 25 1.84 18.00 3.30
C THR A 25 2.23 16.91 2.31
N VAL A 26 2.21 17.25 1.03
CA VAL A 26 2.69 16.38 -0.05
C VAL A 26 3.75 17.07 -0.88
N LYS A 27 4.63 16.28 -1.48
CA LYS A 27 5.67 16.80 -2.36
C LYS A 27 5.98 15.83 -3.49
N LYS A 28 6.14 16.37 -4.69
CA LYS A 28 6.66 15.65 -5.85
C LYS A 28 8.04 16.17 -6.20
N THR A 29 9.02 15.29 -6.33
CA THR A 29 10.40 15.64 -6.71
C THR A 29 10.84 14.72 -7.84
N ALA A 30 11.45 15.27 -8.88
CA ALA A 30 11.97 14.48 -10.00
C ALA A 30 12.99 13.45 -9.52
N LEU A 31 13.01 12.27 -10.12
CA LEU A 31 13.84 11.15 -9.66
C LEU A 31 15.34 11.43 -9.87
N ASP A 32 15.69 12.16 -10.92
CA ASP A 32 17.07 12.59 -11.26
C ASP A 32 17.77 13.40 -10.14
N GLU A 33 17.01 14.12 -9.32
CA GLU A 33 17.50 14.82 -8.11
C GLU A 33 18.12 13.86 -7.06
N PHE A 34 17.87 12.56 -7.17
CA PHE A 34 18.39 11.51 -6.30
C PHE A 34 19.54 10.70 -6.92
N SER A 35 20.00 11.07 -8.12
CA SER A 35 21.03 10.35 -8.89
C SER A 35 22.40 10.23 -8.20
N ASN A 36 22.72 11.13 -7.27
CA ASN A 36 24.01 11.20 -6.59
C ASN A 36 23.89 11.03 -5.07
N PRO A 37 23.51 9.83 -4.56
CA PRO A 37 23.35 9.60 -3.14
C PRO A 37 24.71 9.54 -2.42
N ARG A 38 24.77 10.12 -1.22
CA ARG A 38 25.96 10.09 -0.35
C ARG A 38 25.77 9.06 0.76
N LYS A 39 26.86 8.52 1.30
CA LYS A 39 26.82 7.59 2.46
C LYS A 39 26.11 8.20 3.68
N ALA A 40 26.24 9.51 3.88
CA ALA A 40 25.59 10.24 4.97
C ALA A 40 24.09 10.51 4.73
N GLY A 41 23.54 10.07 3.59
CA GLY A 41 22.21 10.43 3.17
C GLY A 41 22.12 11.81 2.51
N ILE A 42 20.95 12.10 2.00
CA ILE A 42 20.61 13.33 1.29
C ILE A 42 19.21 13.79 1.72
N ILE A 43 19.01 15.11 1.85
CA ILE A 43 17.69 15.65 2.22
C ILE A 43 16.70 15.31 1.12
N ALA A 44 15.55 14.71 1.46
CA ALA A 44 14.48 14.38 0.53
C ALA A 44 13.30 15.35 0.64
N VAL A 45 13.00 15.84 1.84
CA VAL A 45 11.94 16.81 2.14
C VAL A 45 12.30 17.60 3.39
N ASP A 46 11.93 18.88 3.41
CA ASP A 46 12.04 19.72 4.60
C ASP A 46 10.78 19.58 5.45
N LEU A 47 10.94 19.27 6.73
CA LEU A 47 9.84 18.93 7.65
C LEU A 47 9.68 20.02 8.71
N ASP A 48 8.43 20.37 9.01
CA ASP A 48 8.16 21.24 10.16
C ASP A 48 8.42 20.47 11.46
N GLN A 49 8.62 21.22 12.54
CA GLN A 49 8.73 20.64 13.87
C GLN A 49 7.49 19.80 14.21
N GLY A 50 7.71 18.52 14.54
CA GLY A 50 6.64 17.58 14.86
C GLY A 50 5.95 16.93 13.66
N ASP A 51 6.38 17.26 12.43
CA ASP A 51 5.94 16.56 11.22
C ASP A 51 6.88 15.39 10.90
N PHE A 52 6.34 14.36 10.27
CA PHE A 52 7.07 13.14 9.92
C PHE A 52 6.68 12.71 8.52
N LEU A 53 7.65 12.23 7.74
CA LEU A 53 7.38 11.56 6.48
C LEU A 53 6.63 10.24 6.76
N ILE A 54 5.46 10.04 6.16
CA ILE A 54 4.64 8.82 6.36
C ILE A 54 4.64 7.91 5.13
N GLY A 55 5.04 8.41 3.96
CA GLY A 55 5.03 7.64 2.73
C GLY A 55 5.85 8.28 1.64
N ALA A 56 6.49 7.43 0.83
CA ALA A 56 7.17 7.81 -0.39
C ALA A 56 6.91 6.72 -1.45
N ALA A 57 6.61 7.12 -2.68
CA ALA A 57 6.33 6.22 -3.79
C ALA A 57 6.89 6.80 -5.09
N LEU A 58 7.20 5.93 -6.05
CA LEU A 58 7.55 6.34 -7.40
C LEU A 58 6.28 6.57 -8.21
N THR A 59 6.25 7.64 -8.99
CA THR A 59 5.17 7.98 -9.93
C THR A 59 5.77 8.45 -11.26
N ASP A 60 4.95 8.52 -12.31
CA ASP A 60 5.37 8.80 -13.69
C ASP A 60 4.53 9.90 -14.37
N GLY A 61 3.66 10.58 -13.62
CA GLY A 61 2.73 11.56 -14.14
C GLY A 61 1.32 11.02 -14.37
N GLN A 62 1.09 9.70 -14.31
CA GLN A 62 -0.20 9.07 -14.64
C GLN A 62 -0.93 8.46 -13.45
N HIS A 63 -0.47 8.72 -12.23
CA HIS A 63 -1.05 8.13 -11.03
C HIS A 63 -2.02 9.08 -10.31
N ASP A 64 -3.02 8.50 -9.65
CA ASP A 64 -3.74 9.20 -8.60
C ASP A 64 -3.04 9.00 -7.25
N VAL A 65 -3.02 10.05 -6.45
CA VAL A 65 -2.56 10.00 -5.06
C VAL A 65 -3.77 10.03 -4.14
N MET A 66 -3.79 9.10 -3.19
CA MET A 66 -4.78 9.04 -2.13
C MET A 66 -4.12 9.24 -0.77
N LEU A 67 -4.71 10.09 0.06
CA LEU A 67 -4.30 10.28 1.45
C LEU A 67 -5.42 9.84 2.37
N PHE A 68 -5.08 9.16 3.46
CA PHE A 68 -6.03 8.68 4.47
C PHE A 68 -5.66 9.22 5.85
N SER A 69 -6.64 9.74 6.59
CA SER A 69 -6.44 10.20 7.97
C SER A 69 -6.86 9.16 9.01
N ASP A 70 -6.31 9.26 10.22
CA ASP A 70 -6.75 8.50 11.39
C ASP A 70 -8.20 8.80 11.79
N GLY A 71 -8.76 9.92 11.30
CA GLY A 71 -10.16 10.33 11.41
C GLY A 71 -11.10 9.72 10.35
N GLY A 72 -10.65 8.72 9.59
CA GLY A 72 -11.49 8.02 8.62
C GLY A 72 -11.88 8.86 7.40
N LYS A 73 -11.07 9.87 7.04
CA LYS A 73 -11.24 10.65 5.80
C LYS A 73 -10.25 10.21 4.74
N ALA A 74 -10.63 10.40 3.48
CA ALA A 74 -9.76 10.20 2.34
C ALA A 74 -9.87 11.32 1.30
N VAL A 75 -8.74 11.73 0.73
CA VAL A 75 -8.68 12.59 -0.46
C VAL A 75 -8.05 11.76 -1.58
N ARG A 76 -8.58 11.85 -2.81
CA ARG A 76 -7.98 11.31 -4.03
C ARG A 76 -7.85 12.45 -5.04
N PHE A 77 -6.65 12.67 -5.56
CA PHE A 77 -6.36 13.70 -6.55
C PHE A 77 -5.30 13.22 -7.55
N ASP A 78 -5.29 13.82 -8.73
CA ASP A 78 -4.31 13.53 -9.77
C ASP A 78 -2.92 14.02 -9.34
N GLU A 79 -1.87 13.23 -9.54
CA GLU A 79 -0.53 13.62 -9.08
C GLU A 79 -0.01 14.92 -9.72
N ASN A 80 -0.57 15.36 -10.84
CA ASN A 80 -0.20 16.59 -11.54
C ASN A 80 -0.78 17.85 -10.88
N ASP A 81 -1.70 17.71 -9.93
CA ASP A 81 -2.11 18.81 -9.03
C ASP A 81 -0.94 19.29 -8.14
N VAL A 82 0.15 18.51 -8.08
CA VAL A 82 1.39 18.84 -7.37
C VAL A 82 2.52 18.99 -8.39
N ARG A 83 2.97 20.22 -8.60
CA ARG A 83 4.14 20.50 -9.44
C ARG A 83 5.42 19.87 -8.86
N PRO A 84 6.36 19.42 -9.71
CA PRO A 84 7.69 19.03 -9.25
C PRO A 84 8.41 20.18 -8.53
N MET A 85 9.13 19.82 -7.47
CA MET A 85 9.91 20.74 -6.63
C MET A 85 11.24 20.10 -6.25
N GLY A 86 12.26 20.94 -6.01
CA GLY A 86 13.56 20.49 -5.54
C GLY A 86 13.52 19.82 -4.17
N ARG A 87 14.59 19.10 -3.85
CA ARG A 87 14.69 18.29 -2.63
C ARG A 87 14.59 19.07 -1.32
N ASN A 88 15.07 20.31 -1.28
CA ASN A 88 15.00 21.15 -0.08
C ASN A 88 13.64 21.85 0.10
N ALA A 89 12.69 21.66 -0.82
CA ALA A 89 11.37 22.25 -0.66
C ALA A 89 10.54 21.50 0.39
N ARG A 90 9.70 22.28 1.09
CA ARG A 90 8.71 21.80 2.07
C ARG A 90 7.59 20.97 1.45
N GLY A 91 7.07 21.39 0.29
CA GLY A 91 5.90 20.79 -0.35
C GLY A 91 4.67 21.69 -0.31
N VAL A 92 3.51 21.11 -0.64
CA VAL A 92 2.21 21.78 -0.69
C VAL A 92 1.17 21.00 0.08
N ARG A 93 0.05 21.62 0.46
CA ARG A 93 -1.03 20.93 1.17
C ARG A 93 -1.68 19.86 0.27
N GLY A 94 -1.70 18.61 0.74
CA GLY A 94 -2.37 17.47 0.10
C GLY A 94 -3.73 17.15 0.74
N MET A 95 -3.85 17.26 2.06
CA MET A 95 -5.10 17.08 2.80
C MET A 95 -5.24 18.17 3.86
N MET A 96 -6.48 18.65 4.07
CA MET A 96 -6.81 19.49 5.23
C MET A 96 -7.28 18.59 6.36
N LEU A 97 -6.48 18.52 7.42
CA LEU A 97 -6.80 17.73 8.62
C LEU A 97 -7.60 18.57 9.61
N GLU A 98 -8.46 17.89 10.37
CA GLU A 98 -9.06 18.49 11.57
C GLU A 98 -8.07 18.44 12.74
N GLU A 99 -8.35 19.22 13.78
CA GLU A 99 -7.47 19.31 14.94
C GLU A 99 -7.30 17.93 15.60
N GLY A 100 -6.04 17.57 15.89
CA GLY A 100 -5.68 16.27 16.48
C GLY A 100 -5.69 15.07 15.52
N GLN A 101 -6.04 15.27 14.24
CA GLN A 101 -5.95 14.23 13.22
C GLN A 101 -4.59 14.23 12.52
N SER A 102 -4.25 13.10 11.91
CA SER A 102 -3.04 12.94 11.11
C SER A 102 -3.26 12.02 9.92
N VAL A 103 -2.47 12.21 8.86
CA VAL A 103 -2.39 11.26 7.75
C VAL A 103 -1.68 9.99 8.22
N ILE A 104 -2.31 8.83 7.97
CA ILE A 104 -1.79 7.51 8.33
C ILE A 104 -1.33 6.69 7.13
N ALA A 105 -1.78 7.04 5.92
CA ALA A 105 -1.37 6.34 4.71
C ALA A 105 -1.39 7.27 3.49
N MET A 106 -0.44 7.03 2.59
CA MET A 106 -0.43 7.54 1.22
C MET A 106 -0.47 6.34 0.29
N LEU A 107 -1.46 6.29 -0.58
CA LEU A 107 -1.59 5.28 -1.62
C LEU A 107 -1.41 5.94 -2.98
N VAL A 108 -0.76 5.23 -3.89
CA VAL A 108 -0.56 5.65 -5.28
C VAL A 108 -1.23 4.61 -6.14
N ALA A 109 -2.29 5.02 -6.84
CA ALA A 109 -3.09 4.16 -7.69
C ALA A 109 -2.74 4.40 -9.16
N GLY A 110 -2.31 3.34 -9.85
CA GLY A 110 -2.03 3.37 -11.29
C GLY A 110 -3.26 3.09 -12.16
N ASP A 111 -4.29 2.46 -11.59
CA ASP A 111 -5.54 2.15 -12.26
C ASP A 111 -6.74 2.14 -11.29
N GLU A 112 -7.91 1.79 -11.81
CA GLU A 112 -9.16 1.74 -11.05
C GLU A 112 -9.65 0.31 -10.72
N GLN A 113 -8.81 -0.71 -10.90
CA GLN A 113 -9.16 -2.12 -10.68
C GLN A 113 -9.01 -2.54 -9.21
N GLN A 114 -8.20 -1.82 -8.45
CA GLN A 114 -7.92 -2.11 -7.05
C GLN A 114 -9.05 -1.67 -6.12
N SER A 115 -9.04 -2.27 -4.93
CA SER A 115 -9.85 -1.80 -3.80
C SER A 115 -8.95 -1.23 -2.71
N VAL A 116 -9.48 -0.29 -1.95
CA VAL A 116 -8.86 0.19 -0.71
C VAL A 116 -9.36 -0.67 0.44
N LEU A 117 -8.44 -1.35 1.11
CA LEU A 117 -8.69 -1.99 2.38
C LEU A 117 -8.39 -1.00 3.51
N THR A 118 -9.39 -0.70 4.34
CA THR A 118 -9.24 0.15 5.53
C THR A 118 -9.43 -0.69 6.79
N ALA A 119 -8.59 -0.48 7.81
CA ALA A 119 -8.69 -1.14 9.11
C ALA A 119 -8.60 -0.15 10.28
N THR A 120 -9.32 -0.46 11.37
CA THR A 120 -9.41 0.37 12.58
C THR A 120 -8.81 -0.34 13.78
N GLU A 121 -8.43 0.43 14.81
CA GLU A 121 -7.71 -0.08 15.99
C GLU A 121 -8.46 -1.17 16.76
N ASN A 122 -9.80 -1.20 16.70
CA ASN A 122 -10.61 -2.23 17.35
C ASN A 122 -10.90 -3.44 16.44
N GLY A 123 -10.12 -3.65 15.38
CA GLY A 123 -10.18 -4.86 14.55
C GLY A 123 -11.32 -4.87 13.53
N PHE A 124 -11.90 -3.71 13.21
CA PHE A 124 -12.91 -3.57 12.16
C PHE A 124 -12.29 -3.05 10.86
N GLY A 125 -12.94 -3.34 9.74
CA GLY A 125 -12.50 -2.87 8.45
C GLY A 125 -13.32 -3.42 7.30
N LYS A 126 -12.91 -3.07 6.09
CA LYS A 126 -13.63 -3.40 4.86
C LYS A 126 -12.79 -3.05 3.64
N ARG A 127 -13.15 -3.65 2.51
CA ARG A 127 -12.71 -3.23 1.19
C ARG A 127 -13.72 -2.29 0.59
N THR A 128 -13.26 -1.28 -0.12
CA THR A 128 -14.11 -0.40 -0.93
C THR A 128 -13.41 -0.22 -2.27
N SER A 129 -14.12 -0.44 -3.37
CA SER A 129 -13.60 -0.17 -4.71
C SER A 129 -12.99 1.23 -4.78
N ILE A 130 -11.85 1.38 -5.47
CA ILE A 130 -11.21 2.68 -5.63
C ILE A 130 -12.10 3.69 -6.38
N THR A 131 -12.96 3.21 -7.28
CA THR A 131 -13.91 4.03 -8.05
C THR A 131 -14.91 4.79 -7.18
N GLU A 132 -15.19 4.28 -5.98
CA GLU A 132 -16.00 4.98 -4.99
C GLU A 132 -15.30 6.24 -4.47
N TYR A 133 -13.97 6.27 -4.44
CA TYR A 133 -13.22 7.46 -4.08
C TYR A 133 -13.12 8.37 -5.31
N THR A 134 -14.07 9.28 -5.46
CA THR A 134 -14.12 10.23 -6.57
C THR A 134 -12.94 11.21 -6.52
N ARG A 135 -12.36 11.50 -7.69
CA ARG A 135 -11.30 12.52 -7.82
C ARG A 135 -11.86 13.89 -7.42
N HIS A 136 -11.15 14.56 -6.51
CA HIS A 136 -11.41 15.93 -6.10
C HIS A 136 -10.09 16.69 -6.01
N GLY A 137 -10.15 18.01 -5.83
CA GLY A 137 -8.93 18.79 -5.62
C GLY A 137 -8.20 18.40 -4.33
N ARG A 138 -6.86 18.49 -4.37
CA ARG A 138 -6.02 18.37 -3.18
C ARG A 138 -6.30 19.46 -2.15
N GLY A 139 -5.90 19.22 -0.91
CA GLY A 139 -6.01 20.19 0.20
C GLY A 139 -7.42 20.36 0.72
N THR A 140 -8.35 19.51 0.31
CA THR A 140 -9.70 19.40 0.88
C THR A 140 -9.69 18.54 2.15
N LYS A 141 -10.79 18.55 2.90
CA LYS A 141 -10.99 17.63 4.04
C LYS A 141 -11.14 16.16 3.62
N GLY A 142 -11.49 15.93 2.36
CA GLY A 142 -11.77 14.61 1.84
C GLY A 142 -13.17 14.08 2.17
N MET A 143 -13.47 12.93 1.61
CA MET A 143 -14.70 12.17 1.81
C MET A 143 -14.55 11.19 2.99
N ILE A 144 -15.68 10.67 3.48
CA ILE A 144 -15.65 9.56 4.45
C ILE A 144 -15.04 8.34 3.74
N ALA A 145 -14.03 7.74 4.36
CA ALA A 145 -13.44 6.47 3.93
C ALA A 145 -14.01 5.29 4.71
N ILE A 146 -14.29 5.49 6.01
CA ILE A 146 -14.95 4.55 6.90
C ILE A 146 -15.67 5.34 8.00
N GLN A 147 -16.89 4.93 8.35
CA GLN A 147 -17.63 5.57 9.42
C GLN A 147 -17.02 5.18 10.77
N GLN A 148 -16.45 6.14 11.48
CA GLN A 148 -15.93 5.92 12.82
C GLN A 148 -17.04 5.91 13.87
N SER A 149 -16.80 5.15 14.92
CA SER A 149 -17.63 5.06 16.12
C SER A 149 -16.75 4.61 17.28
N GLU A 150 -17.26 4.66 18.51
CA GLU A 150 -16.57 4.09 19.67
C GLU A 150 -16.25 2.59 19.48
N ARG A 151 -17.15 1.86 18.80
CA ARG A 151 -16.92 0.47 18.42
C ARG A 151 -15.70 0.33 17.51
N ASN A 152 -15.54 1.19 16.51
CA ASN A 152 -14.48 1.08 15.52
C ASN A 152 -13.12 1.58 16.03
N GLY A 153 -13.13 2.71 16.74
CA GLY A 153 -11.92 3.47 17.04
C GLY A 153 -11.31 4.15 15.81
N LYS A 154 -10.07 4.62 15.97
CA LYS A 154 -9.30 5.29 14.91
C LYS A 154 -8.93 4.37 13.76
N VAL A 155 -8.76 4.95 12.57
CA VAL A 155 -8.17 4.21 11.44
C VAL A 155 -6.68 4.06 11.68
N VAL A 156 -6.17 2.83 11.53
CA VAL A 156 -4.76 2.51 11.75
C VAL A 156 -4.04 2.11 10.47
N ALA A 157 -4.79 1.68 9.46
CA ALA A 157 -4.21 1.31 8.17
C ALA A 157 -5.18 1.54 7.01
N ALA A 158 -4.61 1.89 5.86
CA ALA A 158 -5.25 1.82 4.56
C ALA A 158 -4.23 1.30 3.55
N THR A 159 -4.63 0.42 2.64
CA THR A 159 -3.75 -0.11 1.59
C THR A 159 -4.53 -0.51 0.34
N LEU A 160 -3.88 -0.43 -0.82
CA LEU A 160 -4.44 -0.92 -2.08
C LEU A 160 -4.26 -2.43 -2.16
N VAL A 161 -5.32 -3.13 -2.52
CA VAL A 161 -5.36 -4.58 -2.64
C VAL A 161 -6.19 -5.02 -3.84
N HIS A 162 -5.79 -6.14 -4.42
CA HIS A 162 -6.56 -6.97 -5.32
C HIS A 162 -7.23 -8.10 -4.53
N ALA A 163 -8.22 -8.77 -5.12
CA ALA A 163 -8.98 -9.80 -4.43
C ALA A 163 -8.14 -11.06 -4.11
N ASP A 164 -7.12 -11.33 -4.91
CA ASP A 164 -6.17 -12.44 -4.79
C ASP A 164 -5.01 -12.16 -3.83
N ASP A 165 -4.84 -10.92 -3.37
CA ASP A 165 -3.83 -10.59 -2.37
C ASP A 165 -4.10 -11.27 -1.01
N GLU A 166 -3.05 -11.34 -0.21
CA GLU A 166 -3.13 -11.62 1.22
C GLU A 166 -2.57 -10.47 2.05
N ILE A 167 -3.03 -10.39 3.29
CA ILE A 167 -2.60 -9.37 4.24
C ILE A 167 -2.17 -10.01 5.56
N MET A 168 -1.31 -9.30 6.27
CA MET A 168 -0.96 -9.58 7.65
C MET A 168 -1.53 -8.46 8.54
N LEU A 169 -2.37 -8.84 9.51
CA LEU A 169 -2.84 -7.99 10.58
C LEU A 169 -1.95 -8.19 11.80
N ILE A 170 -1.53 -7.08 12.43
CA ILE A 170 -0.57 -7.10 13.54
C ILE A 170 -1.15 -6.34 14.72
N THR A 171 -1.27 -7.00 15.87
CA THR A 171 -1.72 -6.36 17.11
C THR A 171 -0.55 -5.76 17.89
N ASP A 172 -0.87 -4.84 18.79
CA ASP A 172 0.08 -4.24 19.75
C ASP A 172 0.73 -5.25 20.71
N LYS A 173 0.10 -6.42 20.90
CA LYS A 173 0.61 -7.54 21.70
C LYS A 173 1.42 -8.55 20.87
N GLY A 174 1.69 -8.25 19.59
CA GLY A 174 2.51 -9.11 18.73
C GLY A 174 1.79 -10.33 18.17
N VAL A 175 0.45 -10.33 18.14
CA VAL A 175 -0.33 -11.36 17.43
C VAL A 175 -0.36 -11.01 15.95
N LEU A 176 -0.04 -11.99 15.10
CA LEU A 176 -0.03 -11.88 13.65
C LEU A 176 -1.11 -12.79 13.06
N VAL A 177 -1.97 -12.23 12.21
CA VAL A 177 -3.03 -12.98 11.52
C VAL A 177 -2.93 -12.74 10.02
N ARG A 178 -2.73 -13.83 9.25
CA ARG A 178 -2.79 -13.82 7.79
C ARG A 178 -4.24 -14.02 7.35
N THR A 179 -4.70 -13.17 6.45
CA THR A 179 -6.06 -13.23 5.91
C THR A 179 -6.05 -13.02 4.40
N ARG A 180 -6.83 -13.82 3.68
CA ARG A 180 -7.05 -13.62 2.24
C ARG A 180 -7.95 -12.42 2.03
N VAL A 181 -7.56 -11.52 1.12
CA VAL A 181 -8.30 -10.28 0.86
C VAL A 181 -9.70 -10.60 0.33
N ALA A 182 -9.87 -11.67 -0.46
CA ALA A 182 -11.16 -12.16 -0.94
C ALA A 182 -12.20 -12.41 0.16
N GLU A 183 -11.77 -12.79 1.38
CA GLU A 183 -12.66 -13.08 2.51
C GLU A 183 -13.18 -11.81 3.20
N ILE A 184 -12.54 -10.67 2.95
CA ILE A 184 -12.93 -9.39 3.53
C ILE A 184 -14.08 -8.82 2.72
N ARG A 185 -15.14 -8.40 3.41
CA ARG A 185 -16.31 -7.83 2.74
C ARG A 185 -15.99 -6.54 2.00
N GLU A 186 -16.49 -6.48 0.77
CA GLU A 186 -16.56 -5.24 0.00
C GLU A 186 -17.83 -4.49 0.39
N LEU A 187 -17.66 -3.23 0.79
CA LEU A 187 -18.72 -2.36 1.28
C LEU A 187 -18.44 -0.92 0.86
N GLY A 188 -19.51 -0.13 0.75
CA GLY A 188 -19.41 1.28 0.45
C GLY A 188 -18.63 2.08 1.51
N ARG A 189 -18.13 3.25 1.09
CA ARG A 189 -17.26 4.09 1.93
C ARG A 189 -17.87 4.48 3.28
N ALA A 190 -19.11 4.98 3.28
CA ALA A 190 -19.78 5.52 4.46
C ALA A 190 -20.41 4.42 5.36
N THR A 191 -19.73 3.28 5.50
CA THR A 191 -20.13 2.17 6.37
C THR A 191 -19.11 1.96 7.48
N GLN A 192 -19.50 1.26 8.55
CA GLN A 192 -18.59 0.93 9.66
C GLN A 192 -17.66 -0.26 9.37
N GLY A 193 -17.89 -0.99 8.29
CA GLY A 193 -17.18 -2.23 8.01
C GLY A 193 -17.61 -3.43 8.86
N VAL A 194 -16.85 -4.51 8.73
CA VAL A 194 -17.04 -5.80 9.41
C VAL A 194 -15.84 -6.10 10.31
N THR A 195 -15.94 -7.12 11.16
CA THR A 195 -14.79 -7.60 11.94
C THR A 195 -13.77 -8.23 11.01
N LEU A 196 -12.53 -7.73 11.04
CA LEU A 196 -11.38 -8.33 10.37
C LEU A 196 -10.69 -9.35 11.27
N ILE A 197 -10.59 -9.02 12.56
CA ILE A 197 -9.90 -9.84 13.57
C ILE A 197 -10.62 -9.70 14.92
N GLY A 198 -10.75 -10.81 15.63
CA GLY A 198 -11.14 -10.79 17.04
C GLY A 198 -9.94 -10.39 17.89
N LEU A 199 -10.09 -9.35 18.70
CA LEU A 199 -9.04 -8.87 19.59
C LEU A 199 -9.29 -9.37 21.01
N ASP A 200 -8.22 -9.78 21.69
CA ASP A 200 -8.25 -10.04 23.12
C ASP A 200 -8.49 -8.76 23.92
N GLU A 201 -8.95 -8.90 25.16
CA GLU A 201 -9.21 -7.76 26.04
C GLU A 201 -7.97 -6.85 26.18
N GLY A 202 -8.18 -5.56 25.90
CA GLY A 202 -7.15 -4.54 25.93
C GLY A 202 -6.08 -4.63 24.82
N SER A 203 -6.24 -5.51 23.81
CA SER A 203 -5.40 -5.48 22.61
C SER A 203 -6.00 -4.59 21.55
N ARG A 204 -5.13 -4.01 20.71
CA ARG A 204 -5.52 -3.19 19.55
C ARG A 204 -4.79 -3.67 18.31
N LEU A 205 -5.44 -3.47 17.17
CA LEU A 205 -4.78 -3.58 15.88
C LEU A 205 -3.79 -2.41 15.74
N SER A 206 -2.50 -2.71 15.59
CA SER A 206 -1.44 -1.71 15.42
C SER A 206 -1.12 -1.44 13.96
N GLY A 207 -1.32 -2.42 13.07
CA GLY A 207 -0.94 -2.28 11.67
C GLY A 207 -1.48 -3.39 10.78
N LEU A 208 -1.37 -3.13 9.48
CA LEU A 208 -1.75 -4.04 8.41
C LEU A 208 -0.77 -3.88 7.27
N GLN A 209 -0.24 -4.99 6.76
CA GLN A 209 0.65 -5.00 5.60
C GLN A 209 0.16 -6.01 4.56
N ARG A 210 0.17 -5.62 3.29
CA ARG A 210 -0.05 -6.55 2.17
C ARG A 210 1.16 -7.49 2.04
N ILE A 211 0.90 -8.78 1.90
CA ILE A 211 1.93 -9.79 1.68
C ILE A 211 2.25 -9.79 0.19
N VAL A 212 3.53 -9.64 -0.13
CA VAL A 212 4.05 -9.88 -1.48
C VAL A 212 4.63 -11.28 -1.45
N GLU A 213 4.03 -12.20 -2.20
CA GLU A 213 4.65 -13.51 -2.38
C GLU A 213 5.95 -13.32 -3.16
N ASN A 214 7.07 -13.76 -2.58
CA ASN A 214 8.31 -13.83 -3.33
C ASN A 214 8.19 -15.02 -4.29
N ASP A 215 8.44 -14.80 -5.58
CA ASP A 215 8.58 -15.83 -6.64
C ASP A 215 9.75 -16.83 -6.39
N ALA A 216 10.23 -16.97 -5.15
CA ALA A 216 11.39 -17.74 -4.77
C ALA A 216 11.06 -19.15 -4.25
N ASN A 217 9.91 -19.73 -4.63
CA ASN A 217 9.68 -21.16 -4.48
C ASN A 217 10.03 -21.84 -5.81
N PRO A 218 11.20 -22.51 -5.93
CA PRO A 218 11.41 -23.43 -7.04
C PRO A 218 10.35 -24.52 -6.86
N THR A 219 9.54 -24.70 -7.89
CA THR A 219 8.63 -25.84 -8.00
C THR A 219 9.51 -27.09 -7.95
N GLU A 220 9.56 -27.75 -6.79
CA GLU A 220 10.08 -29.11 -6.68
C GLU A 220 9.19 -29.98 -7.58
N THR A 221 9.69 -30.20 -8.79
CA THR A 221 9.09 -31.15 -9.71
C THR A 221 9.55 -32.51 -9.21
N ASP A 222 8.75 -33.08 -8.31
CA ASP A 222 8.86 -34.48 -7.90
C ASP A 222 8.80 -35.35 -9.16
N SER A 223 9.98 -35.74 -9.63
CA SER A 223 10.15 -36.73 -10.68
C SER A 223 10.77 -37.97 -10.04
N ASN A 224 9.90 -38.79 -9.45
CA ASN A 224 10.05 -40.23 -9.50
C ASN A 224 8.70 -40.89 -9.19
N PRO A 225 8.35 -41.95 -9.93
CA PRO A 225 8.84 -43.23 -9.42
C PRO A 225 9.39 -44.15 -10.50
N ASP A 226 10.40 -44.91 -10.07
CA ASP A 226 10.74 -46.23 -10.57
C ASP A 226 9.54 -47.02 -11.10
N GLU A 227 9.64 -47.49 -12.34
CA GLU A 227 8.85 -48.60 -12.86
C GLU A 227 9.83 -49.64 -13.45
N PRO A 228 10.00 -50.82 -12.85
CA PRO A 228 10.70 -51.92 -13.49
C PRO A 228 9.72 -52.84 -14.23
N ALA A 229 10.08 -53.09 -15.50
CA ALA A 229 9.92 -54.30 -16.31
C ALA A 229 8.52 -54.95 -16.52
N ASP A 230 8.08 -54.93 -17.78
CA ASP A 230 7.53 -56.09 -18.52
C ASP A 230 7.67 -55.75 -20.03
N GLY A 231 8.26 -56.51 -20.96
CA GLY A 231 8.36 -57.95 -21.07
C GLY A 231 7.41 -58.45 -22.16
N THR A 232 7.72 -58.32 -23.46
CA THR A 232 7.12 -59.16 -24.52
C THR A 232 8.02 -59.22 -25.78
N PRO A 233 8.21 -60.41 -26.40
CA PRO A 233 9.15 -60.66 -27.48
C PRO A 233 8.50 -60.53 -28.88
N GLY A 234 9.32 -60.25 -29.88
CA GLY A 234 8.99 -60.45 -31.29
C GLY A 234 10.29 -60.62 -32.08
N ASP A 235 10.39 -61.42 -33.12
CA ASP A 235 9.46 -62.34 -33.76
C ASP A 235 10.34 -63.28 -34.62
N ALA A 236 9.96 -64.54 -34.73
CA ALA A 236 10.63 -65.53 -35.58
C ALA A 236 9.57 -66.18 -36.47
N SER A 237 9.67 -65.95 -37.79
CA SER A 237 9.70 -66.97 -38.86
C SER A 237 9.06 -66.49 -40.18
N THR A 238 9.90 -66.47 -41.22
CA THR A 238 9.70 -67.04 -42.58
C THR A 238 8.70 -66.41 -43.57
N THR A 239 9.23 -65.86 -44.65
CA THR A 239 9.33 -66.53 -45.98
C THR A 239 10.45 -65.89 -46.80
#